data_AF-A0A7V8J258-F1
#
_entry.id   AF-A0A7V8J258-F1
#
_cell.length_a   1.000
_cell.length_b   1.000
_cell.length_c   1.000
_cell.angle_alpha   90.00
_cell.angle_beta   90.00
_cell.angle_gamma   90.00
#
_symmetry.space_group_name_H-M   'P 1'
#
loop_
_entity.id
_entity.type
_entity.pdbx_description
1 polymer ?
#
loop_
_entity_poly.entity_id
_entity_poly.type
_entity_poly.pdbx_seq_one_letter_code
_entity_poly.pdbx_strand_id
1 'polypeptide(L)'
;MSINYATQTTAETGYVTNQEAGSLLALYQKHFEMPTVLAEKTNAKTFVPATFRIPTRNDNNVVSSGLIIFDIDQKLGEGYDDDMIALEEAEDALLDMNLEHFIYTSHSHTLQAPRFRIVIAVSRPYLPSEHNTICAAMLESLDEFLDGRLLRAIDRCWRTPSQCYYVYTTHPDRHSHAISFYNPGKPADVDELKLHQSQYGMESQYKPGAARQATGNTGARGRSYDLNRIVGGMITSSTEAEIAARLFDYDNTAHAGDEYFRDMQYPRNRPKPGESGDAAAWRSCQIFAKSHINSIKRKFRKQIDTTIVVKKASSREPMPTHDAMVKFKSFNSKPTERGGETVLLELQVMSGEHAGRHFWHRLYGNGNHEVAIKISNSIIQKISRATQTPMESLKDIIKAEGKTVKARIKLKPGTGGYKPQNEIGDIHLF
;
A
#
# COMPACT_ATOMS: atom_id res chain seq x y z
N MET A 1 -8.30 22.00 0.69
CA MET A 1 -8.52 22.78 1.92
C MET A 1 -7.20 23.48 2.24
N SER A 2 -7.22 24.74 2.66
CA SER A 2 -5.98 25.40 3.08
C SER A 2 -5.51 24.91 4.46
N ILE A 3 -4.20 24.81 4.61
CA ILE A 3 -3.52 24.40 5.83
C ILE A 3 -2.98 25.65 6.51
N ASN A 4 -3.49 25.93 7.71
CA ASN A 4 -3.02 27.02 8.54
C ASN A 4 -2.00 26.51 9.56
N TYR A 5 -0.88 27.21 9.66
CA TYR A 5 0.25 26.86 10.53
C TYR A 5 0.99 28.13 10.95
N ALA A 6 2.00 28.02 11.79
CA ALA A 6 2.87 29.15 12.11
C ALA A 6 4.34 28.77 11.95
N THR A 7 5.18 29.74 11.63
CA THR A 7 6.63 29.55 11.47
C THR A 7 7.42 30.41 12.42
N GLN A 8 8.62 29.96 12.77
CA GLN A 8 9.61 30.73 13.50
C GLN A 8 10.94 30.72 12.75
N THR A 9 11.70 31.80 12.88
CA THR A 9 13.02 31.91 12.27
C THR A 9 14.00 30.93 12.91
N THR A 10 13.93 30.77 14.25
CA THR A 10 14.72 29.80 15.03
C THR A 10 13.89 29.23 16.18
N ALA A 11 14.29 28.06 16.68
CA ALA A 11 13.65 27.41 17.83
C ALA A 11 13.82 28.18 19.15
N GLU A 12 14.84 29.04 19.25
CA GLU A 12 15.16 29.83 20.44
C GLU A 12 14.16 30.96 20.69
N THR A 13 13.52 31.45 19.63
CA THR A 13 12.53 32.52 19.76
C THR A 13 11.16 31.98 20.16
N GLY A 14 10.42 32.73 20.98
CA GLY A 14 9.00 32.47 21.25
C GLY A 14 8.07 33.08 20.21
N TYR A 15 8.57 33.95 19.33
CA TYR A 15 7.76 34.67 18.35
C TYR A 15 7.37 33.74 17.20
N VAL A 16 6.11 33.82 16.76
CA VAL A 16 5.54 33.01 15.68
C VAL A 16 4.83 33.91 14.67
N THR A 17 4.92 33.54 13.39
CA THR A 17 4.18 34.21 12.31
C THR A 17 3.20 33.21 11.71
N ASN A 18 1.90 33.52 11.74
CA ASN A 18 0.88 32.70 11.08
C ASN A 18 1.12 32.66 9.56
N GLN A 19 0.88 31.51 8.96
CA GLN A 19 1.07 31.21 7.55
C GLN A 19 -0.11 30.36 7.06
N GLU A 20 -0.31 30.40 5.74
CA GLU A 20 -1.29 29.56 5.04
C GLU A 20 -0.62 28.88 3.86
N ALA A 21 -0.99 27.62 3.63
CA ALA A 21 -0.65 26.86 2.42
C ALA A 21 -1.95 26.37 1.76
N GLY A 22 -2.02 26.40 0.42
CA GLY A 22 -3.24 26.00 -0.30
C GLY A 22 -3.59 24.50 -0.19
N SER A 23 -2.62 23.66 0.17
CA SER A 23 -2.77 22.22 0.38
C SER A 23 -1.61 21.67 1.20
N LEU A 24 -1.70 20.40 1.63
CA LEU A 24 -0.58 19.71 2.28
C LEU A 24 0.62 19.58 1.32
N LEU A 25 0.37 19.28 0.04
CA LEU A 25 1.42 19.23 -0.97
C LEU A 25 2.13 20.58 -1.12
N ALA A 26 1.41 21.70 -1.11
CA ALA A 26 2.02 23.03 -1.19
C ALA A 26 2.89 23.35 0.04
N LEU A 27 2.45 22.93 1.24
CA LEU A 27 3.25 23.02 2.46
C LEU A 27 4.54 22.18 2.34
N TYR A 28 4.40 20.94 1.87
CA TYR A 28 5.50 20.01 1.65
C TYR A 28 6.53 20.59 0.67
N GLN A 29 6.10 21.02 -0.52
CA GLN A 29 6.99 21.59 -1.54
C GLN A 29 7.72 22.85 -1.03
N LYS A 30 7.05 23.68 -0.24
CA LYS A 30 7.63 24.91 0.29
C LYS A 30 8.74 24.67 1.32
N HIS A 31 8.63 23.61 2.14
CA HIS A 31 9.42 23.49 3.37
C HIS A 31 10.07 22.12 3.60
N PHE A 32 9.56 21.05 2.99
CA PHE A 32 9.90 19.67 3.33
C PHE A 32 10.36 18.84 2.14
N GLU A 33 10.28 19.33 0.91
CA GLU A 33 10.75 18.59 -0.27
C GLU A 33 12.28 18.41 -0.27
N MET A 34 13.01 19.45 0.14
CA MET A 34 14.48 19.44 0.17
C MET A 34 14.98 19.80 1.57
N PRO A 35 15.96 19.06 2.12
CA PRO A 35 16.47 19.37 3.44
C PRO A 35 17.38 20.59 3.41
N THR A 36 17.31 21.40 4.47
CA THR A 36 18.40 22.34 4.77
C THR A 36 19.53 21.58 5.47
N VAL A 37 20.75 21.65 4.95
CA VAL A 37 21.90 20.97 5.57
C VAL A 37 22.60 21.91 6.55
N LEU A 38 22.60 21.55 7.85
CA LEU A 38 23.17 22.36 8.94
C LEU A 38 23.91 21.48 9.94
N ALA A 39 25.12 21.87 10.33
CA ALA A 39 25.86 21.20 11.40
C ALA A 39 25.11 21.30 12.74
N GLU A 40 24.65 22.51 13.09
CA GLU A 40 23.83 22.75 14.28
C GLU A 40 22.40 23.13 13.92
N LYS A 41 21.43 22.50 14.59
CA LYS A 41 20.00 22.72 14.33
C LYS A 41 19.39 23.89 15.12
N THR A 42 20.09 24.48 16.07
CA THR A 42 19.59 25.57 16.95
C THR A 42 19.02 26.75 16.16
N ASN A 43 19.69 27.10 15.05
CA ASN A 43 19.30 28.19 14.15
C ASN A 43 18.39 27.74 13.00
N ALA A 44 17.95 26.48 12.99
CA ALA A 44 17.05 25.99 11.96
C ALA A 44 15.63 26.55 12.15
N LYS A 45 14.96 26.82 11.03
CA LYS A 45 13.56 27.24 11.03
C LYS A 45 12.69 26.16 11.66
N THR A 46 11.66 26.59 12.37
CA THR A 46 10.64 25.71 12.94
C THR A 46 9.27 26.08 12.42
N PHE A 47 8.33 25.15 12.57
CA PHE A 47 6.93 25.38 12.37
C PHE A 47 6.11 24.77 13.51
N VAL A 48 4.92 25.29 13.68
CA VAL A 48 3.90 24.81 14.62
C VAL A 48 2.67 24.47 13.78
N PRO A 49 2.03 23.30 13.98
CA PRO A 49 0.83 22.89 13.22
C PRO A 49 -0.43 23.68 13.62
N ALA A 50 -0.27 24.91 14.12
CA ALA A 50 -1.33 25.70 14.70
C ALA A 50 -1.20 27.20 14.37
N THR A 51 -2.31 27.91 14.52
CA THR A 51 -2.38 29.37 14.39
C THR A 51 -2.52 30.03 15.74
N PHE A 52 -2.03 31.26 15.83
CA PHE A 52 -1.96 31.99 17.09
C PHE A 52 -2.69 33.33 17.01
N ARG A 53 -3.43 33.69 18.07
CA ARG A 53 -4.07 35.00 18.20
C ARG A 53 -3.08 36.10 18.57
N ILE A 54 -2.08 35.74 19.37
CA ILE A 54 -0.94 36.58 19.77
C ILE A 54 0.29 35.87 19.21
N PRO A 55 1.22 36.57 18.54
CA PRO A 55 2.38 35.97 17.86
C PRO A 55 3.45 35.48 18.85
N THR A 56 3.06 34.66 19.82
CA THR A 56 3.90 34.08 20.86
C THR A 56 3.48 32.63 21.10
N ARG A 57 4.44 31.71 20.97
CA ARG A 57 4.29 30.27 21.17
C ARG A 57 3.93 29.97 22.63
N ASN A 58 2.63 29.81 22.87
CA ASN A 58 2.03 29.44 24.13
C ASN A 58 0.69 28.77 23.82
N ASP A 59 0.36 27.67 24.50
CA ASP A 59 -0.89 26.93 24.26
C ASP A 59 -2.13 27.81 24.41
N ASN A 60 -2.13 28.75 25.35
CA ASN A 60 -3.25 29.68 25.55
C ASN A 60 -3.46 30.59 24.34
N ASN A 61 -2.44 30.84 23.53
CA ASN A 61 -2.53 31.68 22.35
C ASN A 61 -2.95 30.92 21.10
N VAL A 62 -3.04 29.59 21.14
CA VAL A 62 -3.45 28.77 20.01
C VAL A 62 -4.95 28.99 19.72
N VAL A 63 -5.27 29.25 18.46
CA VAL A 63 -6.65 29.41 17.97
C VAL A 63 -7.17 28.07 17.45
N SER A 64 -6.39 27.42 16.59
CA SER A 64 -6.71 26.10 16.04
C SER A 64 -5.47 25.42 15.47
N SER A 65 -5.49 24.10 15.44
CA SER A 65 -4.50 23.26 14.78
C SER A 65 -4.98 22.83 13.38
N GLY A 66 -4.08 22.83 12.41
CA GLY A 66 -4.36 22.49 11.01
C GLY A 66 -3.75 21.18 10.52
N LEU A 67 -3.02 20.45 11.38
CA LEU A 67 -2.33 19.20 11.09
C LEU A 67 -2.25 18.32 12.35
N ILE A 68 -2.01 17.02 12.19
CA ILE A 68 -1.58 16.12 13.27
C ILE A 68 -0.12 15.77 13.01
N ILE A 69 0.72 15.80 14.06
CA ILE A 69 2.15 15.49 13.96
C ILE A 69 2.56 14.51 15.06
N PHE A 70 3.26 13.45 14.68
CA PHE A 70 3.96 12.57 15.61
C PHE A 70 5.47 12.64 15.36
N ASP A 71 6.24 12.82 16.44
CA ASP A 71 7.70 12.86 16.40
C ASP A 71 8.25 11.53 16.94
N ILE A 72 8.79 10.72 16.04
CA ILE A 72 9.34 9.40 16.35
C ILE A 72 10.81 9.62 16.76
N ASP A 73 11.08 9.66 18.07
CA ASP A 73 12.40 9.98 18.66
C ASP A 73 13.08 8.74 19.26
N GLN A 74 13.26 7.71 18.44
CA GLN A 74 13.84 6.43 18.84
C GLN A 74 15.32 6.55 19.23
N LYS A 75 15.71 5.87 20.32
CA LYS A 75 17.06 5.87 20.90
C LYS A 75 17.54 4.43 21.14
N LEU A 76 18.80 4.19 20.79
CA LEU A 76 19.47 2.94 21.13
C LEU A 76 19.69 2.86 22.64
N GLY A 77 19.64 1.65 23.20
CA GLY A 77 19.90 1.38 24.61
C GLY A 77 18.72 1.64 25.55
N GLU A 78 17.54 1.97 25.03
CA GLU A 78 16.33 2.18 25.83
C GLU A 78 15.43 0.92 25.91
N GLY A 79 15.98 -0.24 25.50
CA GLY A 79 15.36 -1.56 25.66
C GLY A 79 14.26 -1.86 24.64
N TYR A 80 14.20 -1.13 23.52
CA TYR A 80 13.36 -1.42 22.34
C TYR A 80 14.19 -1.50 21.06
N ASP A 81 15.47 -1.78 21.17
CA ASP A 81 16.39 -1.75 20.02
C ASP A 81 15.95 -2.75 18.94
N ASP A 82 15.39 -3.90 19.33
CA ASP A 82 14.80 -4.92 18.43
C ASP A 82 13.35 -4.63 18.02
N ASP A 83 12.77 -3.54 18.52
CA ASP A 83 11.36 -3.15 18.35
C ASP A 83 11.22 -1.73 17.79
N MET A 84 12.30 -1.18 17.21
CA MET A 84 12.22 0.11 16.55
C MET A 84 11.30 0.06 15.33
N ILE A 85 10.57 1.14 15.13
CA ILE A 85 9.66 1.38 14.02
C ILE A 85 10.50 1.87 12.85
N ALA A 86 10.52 1.09 11.78
CA ALA A 86 11.08 1.54 10.52
C ALA A 86 10.15 2.57 9.87
N LEU A 87 10.75 3.47 9.07
CA LEU A 87 9.99 4.49 8.36
C LEU A 87 8.98 3.86 7.39
N GLU A 88 9.35 2.76 6.76
CA GLU A 88 8.52 1.99 5.83
C GLU A 88 7.30 1.38 6.53
N GLU A 89 7.44 0.92 7.77
CA GLU A 89 6.32 0.39 8.56
C GLU A 89 5.30 1.49 8.89
N ALA A 90 5.78 2.67 9.27
CA ALA A 90 4.93 3.82 9.52
C ALA A 90 4.23 4.32 8.25
N GLU A 91 4.93 4.34 7.12
CA GLU A 91 4.34 4.64 5.82
C GLU A 91 3.25 3.64 5.43
N ASP A 92 3.52 2.33 5.58
CA ASP A 92 2.54 1.28 5.28
C ASP A 92 1.25 1.44 6.09
N ALA A 93 1.36 1.79 7.38
CA ALA A 93 0.20 2.06 8.24
C ALA A 93 -0.63 3.24 7.71
N LEU A 94 0.02 4.38 7.42
CA LEU A 94 -0.66 5.58 6.91
C LEU A 94 -1.30 5.34 5.54
N LEU A 95 -0.64 4.55 4.69
CA LEU A 95 -1.15 4.17 3.39
C LEU A 95 -2.34 3.21 3.48
N ASP A 96 -2.37 2.29 4.45
CA ASP A 96 -3.51 1.39 4.68
C ASP A 96 -4.76 2.16 5.13
N MET A 97 -4.57 3.18 5.97
CA MET A 97 -5.61 4.11 6.38
C MET A 97 -6.01 5.11 5.27
N ASN A 98 -5.30 5.12 4.13
CA ASN A 98 -5.52 6.03 3.00
C ASN A 98 -5.47 7.52 3.43
N LEU A 99 -4.53 7.87 4.30
CA LEU A 99 -4.36 9.24 4.80
C LEU A 99 -3.45 10.07 3.89
N GLU A 100 -3.80 11.34 3.67
CA GLU A 100 -2.92 12.33 3.05
C GLU A 100 -1.86 12.75 4.08
N HIS A 101 -0.59 12.50 3.77
CA HIS A 101 0.49 12.69 4.72
C HIS A 101 1.83 12.98 4.03
N PHE A 102 2.80 13.46 4.80
CA PHE A 102 4.21 13.38 4.44
C PHE A 102 5.03 12.93 5.65
N ILE A 103 6.16 12.28 5.37
CA ILE A 103 7.14 11.87 6.38
C ILE A 103 8.47 12.53 6.04
N TYR A 104 9.19 12.99 7.05
CA TYR A 104 10.55 13.48 6.87
C TYR A 104 11.45 13.12 8.06
N THR A 105 12.72 12.84 7.78
CA THR A 105 13.70 12.51 8.83
C THR A 105 14.06 13.74 9.64
N SER A 106 14.31 13.55 10.94
CA SER A 106 14.76 14.62 11.83
C SER A 106 16.25 14.91 11.61
N HIS A 107 16.75 16.07 12.05
CA HIS A 107 18.20 16.37 12.01
C HIS A 107 19.08 15.30 12.68
N SER A 108 18.53 14.65 13.71
CA SER A 108 19.25 13.69 14.55
C SER A 108 19.04 12.23 14.14
N HIS A 109 18.44 11.95 12.98
CA HIS A 109 18.24 10.59 12.47
C HIS A 109 19.58 9.84 12.27
N THR A 110 19.57 8.53 12.43
CA THR A 110 20.64 7.62 12.00
C THR A 110 20.01 6.37 11.38
N LEU A 111 20.81 5.52 10.71
CA LEU A 111 20.31 4.25 10.18
C LEU A 111 19.90 3.26 11.29
N GLN A 112 20.64 3.26 12.40
CA GLN A 112 20.41 2.35 13.52
C GLN A 112 19.28 2.81 14.44
N ALA A 113 18.99 4.11 14.46
CA ALA A 113 17.89 4.71 15.20
C ALA A 113 17.15 5.70 14.29
N PRO A 114 16.25 5.21 13.42
CA PRO A 114 15.52 6.06 12.52
C PRO A 114 14.62 7.00 13.32
N ARG A 115 14.84 8.30 13.12
CA ARG A 115 14.04 9.37 13.73
C ARG A 115 13.41 10.22 12.66
N PHE A 116 12.10 10.32 12.70
CA PHE A 116 11.33 10.98 11.66
C PHE A 116 10.05 11.55 12.25
N ARG A 117 9.41 12.42 11.48
CA ARG A 117 8.11 12.99 11.82
C ARG A 117 7.09 12.56 10.79
N ILE A 118 5.92 12.18 11.29
CA ILE A 118 4.74 11.92 10.49
C ILE A 118 3.88 13.17 10.56
N VAL A 119 3.48 13.72 9.41
CA VAL A 119 2.58 14.88 9.32
C VAL A 119 1.36 14.51 8.51
N ILE A 120 0.18 14.65 9.09
CA ILE A 120 -1.10 14.18 8.55
C ILE A 120 -2.02 15.38 8.34
N ALA A 121 -2.64 15.46 7.16
CA ALA A 121 -3.68 16.45 6.89
C ALA A 121 -4.97 16.11 7.65
N VAL A 122 -5.74 17.13 8.02
CA VAL A 122 -7.03 17.00 8.71
C VAL A 122 -8.16 17.61 7.90
N SER A 123 -9.38 17.07 8.03
CA SER A 123 -10.56 17.44 7.23
C SER A 123 -11.06 18.85 7.51
N ARG A 124 -10.77 19.37 8.70
CA ARG A 124 -11.00 20.74 9.15
C ARG A 124 -9.97 21.13 10.22
N PRO A 125 -9.75 22.42 10.51
CA PRO A 125 -8.99 22.80 11.68
C PRO A 125 -9.74 22.40 12.95
N TYR A 126 -9.00 22.12 14.03
CA TYR A 126 -9.58 21.71 15.31
C TYR A 126 -9.12 22.61 16.45
N LEU A 127 -9.96 22.74 17.46
CA LEU A 127 -9.76 23.65 18.59
C LEU A 127 -8.76 23.06 19.60
N PRO A 128 -8.09 23.89 20.42
CA PRO A 128 -7.21 23.42 21.49
C PRO A 128 -7.90 22.43 22.44
N SER A 129 -9.19 22.62 22.72
CA SER A 129 -9.99 21.72 23.56
C SER A 129 -10.23 20.34 22.95
N GLU A 130 -10.07 20.19 21.63
CA GLU A 130 -10.25 18.93 20.90
C GLU A 130 -8.91 18.19 20.69
N HIS A 131 -7.77 18.89 20.86
CA HIS A 131 -6.44 18.47 20.42
C HIS A 131 -6.04 17.08 20.92
N ASN A 132 -6.10 16.88 22.23
CA ASN A 132 -5.65 15.62 22.83
C ASN A 132 -6.51 14.44 22.41
N THR A 133 -7.83 14.61 22.32
CA THR A 133 -8.74 13.55 21.88
C THR A 133 -8.48 13.15 20.43
N ILE A 134 -8.30 14.13 19.54
CA ILE A 134 -8.02 13.88 18.12
C ILE A 134 -6.68 13.18 17.93
N CYS A 135 -5.62 13.70 18.57
CA CYS A 135 -4.30 13.12 18.45
C CYS A 135 -4.23 11.73 19.10
N ALA A 136 -4.91 11.50 20.24
CA ALA A 136 -4.97 10.19 20.88
C ALA A 136 -5.70 9.16 19.99
N ALA A 137 -6.83 9.53 19.37
CA ALA A 137 -7.56 8.64 18.48
C ALA A 137 -6.76 8.29 17.22
N MET A 138 -6.04 9.27 16.65
CA MET A 138 -5.15 9.01 15.52
C MET A 138 -3.95 8.15 15.91
N LEU A 139 -3.37 8.39 17.09
CA LEU A 139 -2.30 7.57 17.62
C LEU A 139 -2.75 6.12 17.82
N GLU A 140 -3.91 5.90 18.45
CA GLU A 140 -4.48 4.57 18.65
C GLU A 140 -4.67 3.82 17.34
N SER A 141 -5.21 4.49 16.32
CA SER A 141 -5.44 3.91 15.01
C SER A 141 -4.14 3.50 14.31
N LEU A 142 -3.09 4.33 14.41
CA LEU A 142 -1.77 4.01 13.86
C LEU A 142 -1.06 2.93 14.67
N ASP A 143 -1.19 2.96 15.99
CA ASP A 143 -0.47 2.05 16.88
C ASP A 143 -1.11 0.66 16.94
N GLU A 144 -2.40 0.53 16.62
CA GLU A 144 -3.04 -0.75 16.36
C GLU A 144 -2.32 -1.50 15.22
N PHE A 145 -1.91 -0.78 14.17
CA PHE A 145 -1.13 -1.36 13.07
C PHE A 145 0.31 -1.69 13.48
N LEU A 146 0.90 -0.88 14.37
CA LEU A 146 2.30 -0.99 14.80
C LEU A 146 2.48 -1.82 16.08
N ASP A 147 1.44 -2.54 16.50
CA ASP A 147 1.42 -3.45 17.65
C ASP A 147 1.78 -2.75 18.99
N GLY A 148 1.37 -1.49 19.17
CA GLY A 148 1.65 -0.73 20.40
C GLY A 148 3.08 -0.17 20.52
N ARG A 149 3.91 -0.35 19.47
CA ARG A 149 5.30 0.13 19.46
C ARG A 149 5.39 1.65 19.29
N LEU A 150 4.44 2.27 18.59
CA LEU A 150 4.44 3.71 18.31
C LEU A 150 4.39 4.51 19.60
N LEU A 151 3.54 4.14 20.55
CA LEU A 151 3.46 4.80 21.84
C LEU A 151 4.80 4.83 22.61
N ARG A 152 5.68 3.85 22.38
CA ARG A 152 7.02 3.80 22.99
C ARG A 152 8.03 4.69 22.28
N ALA A 153 7.91 4.80 20.96
CA ALA A 153 8.86 5.48 20.09
C ALA A 153 8.58 6.99 19.92
N ILE A 154 7.33 7.43 20.14
CA ILE A 154 6.96 8.83 19.98
C ILE A 154 7.36 9.69 21.18
N ASP A 155 7.81 10.91 20.89
CA ASP A 155 7.93 11.96 21.88
C ASP A 155 6.53 12.44 22.31
N ARG A 156 6.34 12.73 23.60
CA ARG A 156 5.04 13.14 24.17
C ARG A 156 4.58 14.53 23.74
N CYS A 157 5.40 15.27 23.01
CA CYS A 157 5.10 16.60 22.51
C CYS A 157 3.84 16.69 21.63
N TRP A 158 3.34 15.57 21.09
CA TRP A 158 2.05 15.52 20.38
C TRP A 158 0.87 16.00 21.24
N ARG A 159 1.00 16.00 22.57
CA ARG A 159 -0.03 16.50 23.52
C ARG A 159 -0.04 18.03 23.67
N THR A 160 0.94 18.72 23.10
CA THR A 160 1.12 20.16 23.27
C THR A 160 0.69 20.89 21.99
N PRO A 161 -0.43 21.63 21.98
CA PRO A 161 -0.91 22.34 20.79
C PRO A 161 0.09 23.34 20.21
N SER A 162 0.88 24.00 21.05
CA SER A 162 1.91 24.95 20.63
C SER A 162 3.27 24.30 20.33
N GLN A 163 3.35 22.97 20.22
CA GLN A 163 4.60 22.27 19.96
C GLN A 163 5.27 22.77 18.68
N CYS A 164 6.55 23.14 18.78
CA CYS A 164 7.36 23.47 17.61
C CYS A 164 8.08 22.24 17.09
N TYR A 165 8.15 22.12 15.78
CA TYR A 165 8.91 21.10 15.08
C TYR A 165 9.90 21.78 14.14
N TYR A 166 11.09 21.21 14.01
CA TYR A 166 12.03 21.67 12.99
C TYR A 166 11.47 21.38 11.60
N VAL A 167 11.62 22.37 10.71
CA VAL A 167 11.44 22.17 9.28
C VAL A 167 12.53 21.20 8.78
N TYR A 168 12.33 20.56 7.62
CA TYR A 168 13.21 19.50 7.15
C TYR A 168 14.68 19.94 7.08
N THR A 169 15.48 19.43 8.02
CA THR A 169 16.86 19.81 8.26
C THR A 169 17.68 18.56 8.55
N THR A 170 18.89 18.48 8.02
CA THR A 170 19.79 17.33 8.21
C THR A 170 21.19 17.76 8.61
N HIS A 171 21.86 16.94 9.42
CA HIS A 171 23.29 17.06 9.66
C HIS A 171 24.07 16.69 8.38
N PRO A 172 25.21 17.36 8.08
CA PRO A 172 26.07 17.01 6.93
C PRO A 172 26.41 15.52 6.86
N ASP A 173 26.89 14.93 7.96
CA ASP A 173 27.30 13.52 8.05
C ASP A 173 26.18 12.50 7.81
N ARG A 174 24.92 12.96 7.79
CA ARG A 174 23.73 12.10 7.73
C ARG A 174 22.86 12.41 6.52
N HIS A 175 23.23 13.43 5.74
CA HIS A 175 22.45 13.90 4.60
C HIS A 175 22.16 12.80 3.57
N SER A 176 23.09 11.87 3.37
CA SER A 176 22.93 10.72 2.46
C SER A 176 21.78 9.79 2.82
N HIS A 177 21.27 9.86 4.05
CA HIS A 177 20.18 9.05 4.57
C HIS A 177 18.96 9.89 4.95
N ALA A 178 18.98 11.19 4.61
CA ALA A 178 17.86 12.07 4.83
C ALA A 178 16.74 11.73 3.83
N ILE A 179 15.56 11.41 4.35
CA ILE A 179 14.40 11.02 3.54
C ILE A 179 13.27 12.00 3.83
N SER A 180 12.62 12.45 2.77
CA SER A 180 11.34 13.15 2.86
C SER A 180 10.51 12.79 1.64
N PHE A 181 9.23 12.50 1.86
CA PHE A 181 8.30 12.19 0.80
C PHE A 181 6.88 12.57 1.19
N TYR A 182 6.08 12.85 0.18
CA TYR A 182 4.67 13.15 0.28
C TYR A 182 3.85 12.03 -0.36
N ASN A 183 2.74 11.68 0.28
CA ASN A 183 1.78 10.71 -0.22
C ASN A 183 0.37 11.31 -0.28
N PRO A 184 -0.28 11.28 -1.46
CA PRO A 184 -1.66 11.73 -1.58
C PRO A 184 -2.61 10.74 -0.91
N GLY A 185 -3.69 11.24 -0.33
CA GLY A 185 -4.71 10.44 0.34
C GLY A 185 -5.94 11.26 0.67
N LYS A 186 -6.69 10.83 1.69
CA LYS A 186 -7.77 11.64 2.28
C LYS A 186 -7.26 12.31 3.56
N PRO A 187 -7.66 13.56 3.85
CA PRO A 187 -7.40 14.12 5.16
C PRO A 187 -8.09 13.30 6.25
N ALA A 188 -7.48 13.21 7.43
CA ALA A 188 -8.05 12.52 8.57
C ALA A 188 -9.35 13.23 9.02
N ASP A 189 -10.41 12.46 9.25
CA ASP A 189 -11.70 13.01 9.63
C ASP A 189 -11.71 13.42 11.11
N VAL A 190 -11.64 14.73 11.35
CA VAL A 190 -11.60 15.29 12.69
C VAL A 190 -12.85 14.98 13.50
N ASP A 191 -14.02 14.96 12.87
CA ASP A 191 -15.28 14.75 13.59
C ASP A 191 -15.40 13.29 14.04
N GLU A 192 -14.97 12.35 13.19
CA GLU A 192 -14.86 10.93 13.55
C GLU A 192 -13.85 10.71 14.70
N LEU A 193 -12.66 11.30 14.60
CA LEU A 193 -11.63 11.18 15.65
C LEU A 193 -12.07 11.78 16.97
N LYS A 194 -12.80 12.90 16.94
CA LYS A 194 -13.37 13.51 18.13
C LYS A 194 -14.45 12.63 18.76
N LEU A 195 -15.31 12.03 17.94
CA LEU A 195 -16.36 11.11 18.40
C LEU A 195 -15.78 9.83 19.02
N HIS A 196 -14.59 9.42 18.60
CA HIS A 196 -13.91 8.26 19.17
C HIS A 196 -13.59 8.40 20.66
N GLN A 197 -13.44 9.64 21.17
CA GLN A 197 -13.17 9.93 22.58
C GLN A 197 -11.97 9.19 23.20
N SER A 198 -10.99 8.82 22.35
CA SER A 198 -9.82 8.06 22.78
C SER A 198 -9.03 8.77 23.87
N GLN A 199 -8.55 7.96 24.83
CA GLN A 199 -7.57 8.35 25.85
C GLN A 199 -6.23 7.62 25.64
N TYR A 200 -6.04 7.01 24.48
CA TYR A 200 -4.85 6.21 24.19
C TYR A 200 -3.58 7.04 24.32
N GLY A 201 -2.63 6.51 25.09
CA GLY A 201 -1.37 7.18 25.35
C GLY A 201 -1.48 8.45 26.19
N MET A 202 -2.63 8.81 26.77
CA MET A 202 -2.75 9.97 27.69
C MET A 202 -2.27 9.64 29.10
N GLU A 203 -2.73 8.51 29.66
CA GLU A 203 -2.48 8.07 31.04
C GLU A 203 -1.57 6.83 31.15
N SER A 204 -1.43 6.05 30.08
CA SER A 204 -0.84 4.71 30.13
C SER A 204 0.68 4.72 30.39
N GLN A 205 1.12 3.99 31.42
CA GLN A 205 2.47 3.41 31.47
C GLN A 205 2.47 2.12 30.64
N TYR A 206 3.43 2.00 29.73
CA TYR A 206 3.72 0.77 28.99
C TYR A 206 3.91 -0.40 29.95
N LYS A 207 3.17 -1.51 29.74
CA LYS A 207 3.42 -2.79 30.42
C LYS A 207 4.26 -3.67 29.48
N PRO A 208 5.53 -3.94 29.78
CA PRO A 208 6.39 -4.72 28.91
C PRO A 208 5.83 -6.12 28.66
N GLY A 209 5.75 -6.51 27.38
CA GLY A 209 5.88 -7.92 27.02
C GLY A 209 7.32 -8.39 27.33
N ALA A 210 7.49 -9.69 27.60
CA ALA A 210 8.79 -10.26 27.94
C ALA A 210 9.88 -9.92 26.90
N ALA A 211 11.10 -9.71 27.37
CA ALA A 211 12.27 -9.44 26.53
C ALA A 211 12.49 -10.57 25.51
N ARG A 212 12.78 -10.20 24.26
CA ARG A 212 13.07 -11.13 23.17
C ARG A 212 14.53 -11.56 23.23
N GLN A 213 14.81 -12.83 22.93
CA GLN A 213 16.16 -13.26 22.58
C GLN A 213 16.39 -13.01 21.09
N ALA A 214 17.47 -12.29 20.76
CA ALA A 214 17.91 -12.12 19.39
C ALA A 214 18.32 -13.48 18.79
N THR A 215 17.44 -14.09 18.01
CA THR A 215 17.77 -15.28 17.22
C THR A 215 18.35 -14.80 15.89
N GLY A 216 19.68 -14.80 15.77
CA GLY A 216 20.45 -14.37 14.59
C GLY A 216 20.29 -15.24 13.34
N ASN A 217 19.07 -15.68 13.00
CA ASN A 217 18.78 -16.43 11.78
C ASN A 217 18.14 -15.53 10.74
N THR A 218 18.91 -15.23 9.69
CA THR A 218 18.48 -14.73 8.37
C THR A 218 17.55 -15.72 7.63
N GLY A 219 16.45 -16.16 8.24
CA GLY A 219 15.45 -17.08 7.65
C GLY A 219 14.17 -16.42 7.13
N ALA A 220 13.95 -15.14 7.42
CA ALA A 220 12.68 -14.44 7.17
C ALA A 220 12.54 -13.76 5.80
N ARG A 221 13.64 -13.39 5.12
CA ARG A 221 13.61 -12.53 3.91
C ARG A 221 13.14 -13.23 2.62
N GLY A 222 13.18 -14.56 2.55
CA GLY A 222 12.77 -15.33 1.36
C GLY A 222 11.27 -15.69 1.34
N ARG A 223 10.72 -16.10 2.49
CA ARG A 223 9.35 -16.62 2.63
C ARG A 223 8.29 -15.58 2.25
N SER A 224 8.43 -14.36 2.78
CA SER A 224 7.54 -13.24 2.44
C SER A 224 7.64 -12.84 0.96
N TYR A 225 8.81 -12.99 0.33
CA TYR A 225 8.99 -12.69 -1.09
C TYR A 225 8.26 -13.68 -1.99
N ASP A 226 8.27 -14.97 -1.66
CA ASP A 226 7.52 -15.99 -2.39
C ASP A 226 6.01 -15.80 -2.25
N LEU A 227 5.54 -15.48 -1.04
CA LEU A 227 4.16 -15.11 -0.78
C LEU A 227 3.76 -13.85 -1.58
N ASN A 228 4.64 -12.83 -1.64
CA ASN A 228 4.42 -11.63 -2.44
C ASN A 228 4.31 -11.92 -3.93
N ARG A 229 5.10 -12.87 -4.45
CA ARG A 229 5.03 -13.30 -5.85
C ARG A 229 3.69 -13.96 -6.16
N ILE A 230 3.14 -14.73 -5.22
CA ILE A 230 1.80 -15.34 -5.34
C ILE A 230 0.73 -14.26 -5.39
N VAL A 231 0.76 -13.29 -4.48
CA VAL A 231 -0.19 -12.16 -4.49
C VAL A 231 -0.12 -11.41 -5.82
N GLY A 232 1.07 -11.01 -6.26
CA GLY A 232 1.24 -10.29 -7.52
C GLY A 232 0.76 -11.07 -8.75
N GLY A 233 0.88 -12.40 -8.74
CA GLY A 233 0.39 -13.26 -9.81
C GLY A 233 -1.14 -13.42 -9.84
N MET A 234 -1.81 -13.25 -8.70
CA MET A 234 -3.26 -13.51 -8.56
C MET A 234 -4.11 -12.25 -8.45
N ILE A 235 -3.51 -11.09 -8.15
CA ILE A 235 -4.22 -9.87 -7.78
C ILE A 235 -5.26 -9.38 -8.80
N THR A 236 -5.03 -9.63 -10.09
CA THR A 236 -5.96 -9.20 -11.13
C THR A 236 -7.06 -10.22 -11.39
N SER A 237 -6.85 -11.48 -11.03
CA SER A 237 -7.67 -12.60 -11.50
C SER A 237 -8.18 -13.52 -10.39
N SER A 238 -8.13 -13.06 -9.15
CA SER A 238 -8.62 -13.78 -7.96
C SER A 238 -9.16 -12.79 -6.94
N THR A 239 -10.14 -13.23 -6.16
CA THR A 239 -10.65 -12.46 -5.01
C THR A 239 -9.65 -12.46 -3.85
N GLU A 240 -9.78 -11.52 -2.92
CA GLU A 240 -8.95 -11.46 -1.71
C GLU A 240 -8.99 -12.78 -0.91
N ALA A 241 -10.18 -13.37 -0.78
CA ALA A 241 -10.36 -14.64 -0.07
C ALA A 241 -9.64 -15.81 -0.79
N GLU A 242 -9.70 -15.87 -2.12
CA GLU A 242 -8.99 -16.89 -2.91
C GLU A 242 -7.47 -16.72 -2.83
N ILE A 243 -6.99 -15.47 -2.80
CA ILE A 243 -5.57 -15.17 -2.61
C ILE A 243 -5.12 -15.61 -1.22
N ALA A 244 -5.85 -15.24 -0.16
CA ALA A 244 -5.55 -15.65 1.21
C ALA A 244 -5.55 -17.19 1.35
N ALA A 245 -6.55 -17.87 0.79
CA ALA A 245 -6.62 -19.33 0.81
C ALA A 245 -5.41 -19.97 0.12
N ARG A 246 -5.01 -19.43 -1.04
CA ARG A 246 -3.85 -19.94 -1.78
C ARG A 246 -2.53 -19.68 -1.07
N LEU A 247 -2.38 -18.52 -0.44
CA LEU A 247 -1.20 -18.20 0.37
C LEU A 247 -1.08 -19.14 1.57
N PHE A 248 -2.20 -19.39 2.26
CA PHE A 248 -2.22 -20.26 3.43
C PHE A 248 -1.89 -21.71 3.07
N ASP A 249 -2.48 -22.22 1.98
CA ASP A 249 -2.17 -23.55 1.44
C ASP A 249 -0.70 -23.67 1.01
N TYR A 250 -0.17 -22.65 0.31
CA TYR A 250 1.23 -22.64 -0.09
C TYR A 250 2.17 -22.61 1.12
N ASP A 251 1.89 -21.77 2.12
CA ASP A 251 2.71 -21.68 3.32
C ASP A 251 2.73 -23.00 4.10
N ASN A 252 1.57 -23.65 4.25
CA ASN A 252 1.43 -24.95 4.92
C ASN A 252 2.13 -26.10 4.19
N THR A 253 2.32 -25.99 2.88
CA THR A 253 2.88 -27.07 2.06
C THR A 253 4.36 -26.86 1.75
N ALA A 254 4.73 -25.66 1.32
CA ALA A 254 6.10 -25.31 0.95
C ALA A 254 6.99 -25.02 2.17
N HIS A 255 6.40 -24.59 3.29
CA HIS A 255 7.11 -24.24 4.52
C HIS A 255 6.65 -25.07 5.72
N ALA A 256 6.21 -26.31 5.50
CA ALA A 256 5.73 -27.18 6.58
C ALA A 256 6.77 -27.32 7.71
N GLY A 257 6.36 -27.02 8.95
CA GLY A 257 7.22 -27.00 10.14
C GLY A 257 8.03 -25.71 10.35
N ASP A 258 7.95 -24.76 9.43
CA ASP A 258 8.52 -23.40 9.51
C ASP A 258 7.57 -22.39 8.82
N GLU A 259 6.27 -22.53 9.09
CA GLU A 259 5.22 -21.77 8.40
C GLU A 259 5.28 -20.29 8.79
N TYR A 260 5.29 -19.41 7.78
CA TYR A 260 5.39 -17.98 7.98
C TYR A 260 4.23 -17.41 8.79
N PHE A 261 3.01 -17.92 8.62
CA PHE A 261 1.83 -17.44 9.35
C PHE A 261 1.68 -18.04 10.75
N ARG A 262 2.49 -19.04 11.11
CA ARG A 262 2.56 -19.61 12.47
C ARG A 262 3.81 -19.21 13.24
N ASP A 263 4.73 -18.51 12.58
CA ASP A 263 5.96 -18.03 13.19
C ASP A 263 5.63 -17.00 14.29
N MET A 264 5.73 -17.44 15.55
CA MET A 264 5.38 -16.66 16.73
C MET A 264 6.32 -15.45 16.96
N GLN A 265 7.41 -15.35 16.19
CA GLN A 265 8.25 -14.16 16.15
C GLN A 265 7.46 -12.95 15.64
N TYR A 266 6.48 -13.15 14.75
CA TYR A 266 5.60 -12.08 14.27
C TYR A 266 4.40 -11.90 15.22
N PRO A 267 4.21 -10.71 15.81
CA PRO A 267 3.11 -10.46 16.74
C PRO A 267 1.72 -10.76 16.15
N ARG A 268 1.49 -10.41 14.88
CA ARG A 268 0.23 -10.68 14.18
C ARG A 268 -0.17 -12.16 14.08
N ASN A 269 0.81 -13.08 14.13
CA ASN A 269 0.58 -14.53 14.09
C ASN A 269 0.17 -15.10 15.45
N ARG A 270 0.34 -14.33 16.53
CA ARG A 270 0.06 -14.81 17.89
C ARG A 270 -1.45 -14.92 18.10
N PRO A 271 -1.92 -15.96 18.80
CA PRO A 271 -3.33 -16.08 19.14
C PRO A 271 -3.80 -15.00 20.11
N LYS A 272 -4.95 -14.40 19.82
CA LYS A 272 -5.70 -13.56 20.76
C LYS A 272 -6.30 -14.42 21.90
N PRO A 273 -6.70 -13.84 23.04
CA PRO A 273 -7.35 -14.59 24.12
C PRO A 273 -8.56 -15.38 23.60
N GLY A 274 -8.54 -16.71 23.74
CA GLY A 274 -9.59 -17.61 23.25
C GLY A 274 -9.48 -18.01 21.77
N GLU A 275 -8.48 -17.52 21.03
CA GLU A 275 -8.21 -17.88 19.64
C GLU A 275 -7.30 -19.12 19.56
N SER A 276 -7.57 -20.03 18.64
CA SER A 276 -6.68 -21.17 18.37
C SER A 276 -5.48 -20.73 17.52
N GLY A 277 -4.40 -21.52 17.54
CA GLY A 277 -3.21 -21.26 16.71
C GLY A 277 -3.52 -21.19 15.21
N ASP A 278 -4.36 -22.08 14.71
CA ASP A 278 -4.75 -22.06 13.29
C ASP A 278 -5.66 -20.88 12.94
N ALA A 279 -6.55 -20.46 13.85
CA ALA A 279 -7.36 -19.27 13.65
C ALA A 279 -6.50 -18.00 13.58
N ALA A 280 -5.48 -17.91 14.45
CA ALA A 280 -4.52 -16.81 14.45
C ALA A 280 -3.68 -16.76 13.16
N ALA A 281 -3.21 -17.93 12.70
CA ALA A 281 -2.46 -18.05 11.46
C ALA A 281 -3.31 -17.67 10.24
N TRP A 282 -4.57 -18.11 10.20
CA TRP A 282 -5.51 -17.73 9.14
C TRP A 282 -5.79 -16.23 9.13
N ARG A 283 -6.07 -15.63 10.31
CA ARG A 283 -6.25 -14.18 10.47
C ARG A 283 -5.02 -13.41 9.96
N SER A 284 -3.82 -13.85 10.34
CA SER A 284 -2.57 -13.23 9.88
C SER A 284 -2.41 -13.30 8.36
N CYS A 285 -2.75 -14.45 7.75
CA CYS A 285 -2.73 -14.61 6.30
C CYS A 285 -3.72 -13.67 5.60
N GLN A 286 -4.94 -13.52 6.12
CA GLN A 286 -5.93 -12.60 5.58
C GLN A 286 -5.44 -11.14 5.63
N ILE A 287 -4.88 -10.71 6.76
CA ILE A 287 -4.30 -9.37 6.93
C ILE A 287 -3.15 -9.16 5.93
N PHE A 288 -2.25 -10.13 5.80
CA PHE A 288 -1.14 -10.09 4.86
C PHE A 288 -1.63 -9.95 3.41
N ALA A 289 -2.60 -10.76 3.01
CA ALA A 289 -3.18 -10.74 1.66
C ALA A 289 -3.78 -9.37 1.35
N LYS A 290 -4.62 -8.85 2.25
CA LYS A 290 -5.27 -7.54 2.12
C LYS A 290 -4.27 -6.41 1.95
N SER A 291 -3.28 -6.33 2.85
CA SER A 291 -2.24 -5.29 2.82
C SER A 291 -1.45 -5.31 1.50
N HIS A 292 -1.03 -6.49 1.06
CA HIS A 292 -0.23 -6.61 -0.17
C HIS A 292 -1.06 -6.38 -1.44
N ILE A 293 -2.33 -6.79 -1.46
CA ILE A 293 -3.26 -6.44 -2.55
C ILE A 293 -3.38 -4.92 -2.66
N ASN A 294 -3.59 -4.23 -1.53
CA ASN A 294 -3.69 -2.76 -1.52
C ASN A 294 -2.39 -2.11 -2.01
N SER A 295 -1.24 -2.56 -1.52
CA SER A 295 0.08 -2.08 -1.95
C SER A 295 0.29 -2.23 -3.46
N ILE A 296 -0.02 -3.39 -4.02
CA ILE A 296 0.16 -3.67 -5.44
C ILE A 296 -0.87 -2.87 -6.28
N LYS A 297 -2.15 -2.80 -5.89
CA LYS A 297 -3.15 -1.96 -6.57
C LYS A 297 -2.72 -0.49 -6.64
N ARG A 298 -2.05 0.02 -5.59
CA ARG A 298 -1.47 1.37 -5.58
C ARG A 298 -0.30 1.52 -6.56
N LYS A 299 0.62 0.55 -6.63
CA LYS A 299 1.77 0.57 -7.58
C LYS A 299 1.33 0.48 -9.05
N PHE A 300 0.22 -0.20 -9.32
CA PHE A 300 -0.32 -0.36 -10.68
C PHE A 300 -1.42 0.65 -11.05
N ARG A 301 -1.57 1.77 -10.31
CA ARG A 301 -2.47 2.91 -10.62
C ARG A 301 -2.09 3.70 -11.89
N LYS A 302 -1.44 3.09 -12.89
CA LYS A 302 -1.53 3.65 -14.24
C LYS A 302 -2.99 3.50 -14.64
N GLN A 303 -3.65 4.63 -14.90
CA GLN A 303 -4.98 4.67 -15.53
C GLN A 303 -4.86 3.90 -16.85
N ILE A 304 -5.27 2.62 -16.84
CA ILE A 304 -5.47 1.89 -18.08
C ILE A 304 -6.60 2.61 -18.77
N ASP A 305 -6.35 3.11 -19.98
CA ASP A 305 -7.40 3.67 -20.82
C ASP A 305 -8.39 2.56 -21.12
N THR A 306 -9.52 2.59 -20.41
CA THR A 306 -10.64 1.67 -20.54
C THR A 306 -11.69 2.23 -21.49
N THR A 307 -11.47 3.42 -22.05
CA THR A 307 -12.37 4.04 -23.00
C THR A 307 -12.48 3.13 -24.22
N ILE A 308 -13.69 2.65 -24.48
CA ILE A 308 -13.96 1.82 -25.65
C ILE A 308 -13.92 2.72 -26.88
N VAL A 309 -12.95 2.48 -27.75
CA VAL A 309 -12.78 3.19 -29.02
C VAL A 309 -13.12 2.26 -30.17
N VAL A 310 -14.18 2.56 -30.89
CA VAL A 310 -14.54 1.81 -32.11
C VAL A 310 -13.67 2.30 -33.27
N LYS A 311 -12.56 1.59 -33.53
CA LYS A 311 -11.61 1.91 -34.60
C LYS A 311 -11.34 0.68 -35.48
N LYS A 312 -11.02 0.90 -36.75
CA LYS A 312 -10.48 -0.14 -37.64
C LYS A 312 -9.04 -0.49 -37.25
N ALA A 313 -8.66 -1.76 -37.41
CA ALA A 313 -7.30 -2.23 -37.11
C ALA A 313 -6.24 -1.40 -37.84
N SER A 314 -5.31 -0.82 -37.09
CA SER A 314 -4.22 0.00 -37.64
C SER A 314 -3.02 -0.81 -38.12
N SER A 315 -2.85 -2.05 -37.65
CA SER A 315 -1.75 -2.94 -38.02
C SER A 315 -2.07 -4.40 -37.66
N ARG A 316 -1.35 -5.33 -38.29
CA ARG A 316 -1.34 -6.78 -37.98
C ARG A 316 -0.11 -7.20 -37.16
N GLU A 317 0.78 -6.27 -36.86
CA GLU A 317 1.98 -6.55 -36.07
C GLU A 317 1.63 -6.90 -34.61
N PRO A 318 2.39 -7.81 -33.98
CA PRO A 318 2.22 -8.15 -32.56
C PRO A 318 2.32 -6.92 -31.67
N MET A 319 1.47 -6.87 -30.66
CA MET A 319 1.40 -5.80 -29.67
C MET A 319 2.35 -6.10 -28.50
N PRO A 320 2.91 -5.08 -27.83
CA PRO A 320 3.64 -5.27 -26.58
C PRO A 320 2.73 -5.86 -25.50
N THR A 321 3.31 -6.38 -24.40
CA THR A 321 2.51 -6.82 -23.26
C THR A 321 1.87 -5.62 -22.58
N HIS A 322 0.53 -5.57 -22.55
CA HIS A 322 -0.23 -4.47 -21.95
C HIS A 322 -1.63 -4.95 -21.53
N ASP A 323 -2.31 -4.16 -20.71
CA ASP A 323 -3.71 -4.41 -20.31
C ASP A 323 -4.66 -3.58 -21.18
N ALA A 324 -5.78 -4.17 -21.62
CA ALA A 324 -6.79 -3.49 -22.43
C ALA A 324 -8.20 -4.09 -22.23
N MET A 325 -9.24 -3.36 -22.66
CA MET A 325 -10.56 -3.94 -22.88
C MET A 325 -10.52 -4.79 -24.15
N VAL A 326 -11.02 -6.03 -24.08
CA VAL A 326 -10.99 -6.99 -25.17
C VAL A 326 -12.37 -7.59 -25.38
N LYS A 327 -12.84 -7.58 -26.63
CA LYS A 327 -14.10 -8.19 -27.05
C LYS A 327 -13.86 -9.55 -27.67
N PHE A 328 -14.63 -10.56 -27.26
CA PHE A 328 -14.66 -11.86 -27.91
C PHE A 328 -15.46 -11.75 -29.22
N LYS A 329 -14.81 -11.96 -30.36
CA LYS A 329 -15.41 -11.68 -31.67
C LYS A 329 -15.91 -12.93 -32.39
N SER A 330 -15.12 -14.00 -32.43
CA SER A 330 -15.51 -15.23 -33.09
C SER A 330 -14.79 -16.44 -32.49
N PHE A 331 -15.33 -17.64 -32.76
CA PHE A 331 -14.86 -18.90 -32.19
C PHE A 331 -14.76 -19.93 -33.30
N ASN A 332 -13.62 -20.60 -33.41
CA ASN A 332 -13.41 -21.64 -34.40
C ASN A 332 -12.97 -22.94 -33.72
N SER A 333 -13.87 -23.92 -33.72
CA SER A 333 -13.63 -25.24 -33.12
C SER A 333 -13.12 -26.20 -34.17
N LYS A 334 -11.84 -26.58 -34.07
CA LYS A 334 -11.23 -27.61 -34.91
C LYS A 334 -10.39 -28.53 -34.04
N PRO A 335 -10.42 -29.85 -34.25
CA PRO A 335 -9.49 -30.76 -33.58
C PRO A 335 -8.04 -30.42 -33.90
N THR A 336 -7.10 -30.79 -33.03
CA THR A 336 -5.68 -30.82 -33.38
C THR A 336 -5.40 -31.91 -34.42
N GLU A 337 -4.21 -31.90 -35.02
CA GLU A 337 -3.75 -32.97 -35.92
C GLU A 337 -3.76 -34.36 -35.23
N ARG A 338 -3.69 -34.40 -33.90
CA ARG A 338 -3.76 -35.63 -33.08
C ARG A 338 -5.18 -35.94 -32.56
N GLY A 339 -6.20 -35.21 -33.01
CA GLY A 339 -7.61 -35.44 -32.65
C GLY A 339 -8.07 -34.83 -31.32
N GLY A 340 -7.22 -34.07 -30.62
CA GLY A 340 -7.60 -33.39 -29.37
C GLY A 340 -8.53 -32.21 -29.59
N GLU A 341 -9.47 -31.98 -28.67
CA GLU A 341 -10.46 -30.89 -28.77
C GLU A 341 -9.78 -29.52 -28.62
N THR A 342 -10.06 -28.56 -29.52
CA THR A 342 -9.61 -27.17 -29.34
C THR A 342 -10.62 -26.16 -29.82
N VAL A 343 -10.56 -24.96 -29.23
CA VAL A 343 -11.28 -23.77 -29.69
C VAL A 343 -10.28 -22.64 -29.89
N LEU A 344 -10.27 -22.05 -31.08
CA LEU A 344 -9.51 -20.84 -31.38
C LEU A 344 -10.42 -19.62 -31.23
N LEU A 345 -10.08 -18.76 -30.28
CA LEU A 345 -10.76 -17.50 -30.00
C LEU A 345 -10.17 -16.41 -30.89
N GLU A 346 -11.01 -15.64 -31.57
CA GLU A 346 -10.64 -14.33 -32.14
C GLU A 346 -11.05 -13.24 -31.15
N LEU A 347 -10.07 -12.43 -30.74
CA LEU A 347 -10.25 -11.36 -29.77
C LEU A 347 -9.92 -10.02 -30.42
N GLN A 348 -10.73 -9.00 -30.15
CA GLN A 348 -10.53 -7.64 -30.63
C GLN A 348 -10.20 -6.71 -29.45
N VAL A 349 -9.11 -5.95 -29.58
CA VAL A 349 -8.74 -4.91 -28.62
C VAL A 349 -9.69 -3.73 -28.79
N MET A 350 -10.32 -3.28 -27.71
CA MET A 350 -11.36 -2.25 -27.71
C MET A 350 -10.91 -0.93 -27.10
N SER A 351 -9.79 -0.87 -26.38
CA SER A 351 -9.32 0.34 -25.70
C SER A 351 -7.81 0.58 -25.86
N GLY A 352 -7.37 1.81 -25.58
CA GLY A 352 -5.97 2.22 -25.65
C GLY A 352 -5.41 2.37 -27.07
N GLU A 353 -4.09 2.52 -27.17
CA GLU A 353 -3.36 2.77 -28.42
C GLU A 353 -3.59 1.70 -29.50
N HIS A 354 -3.87 0.47 -29.07
CA HIS A 354 -4.02 -0.69 -29.94
C HIS A 354 -5.49 -1.04 -30.27
N ALA A 355 -6.43 -0.16 -29.94
CA ALA A 355 -7.86 -0.36 -30.24
C ALA A 355 -8.11 -0.66 -31.73
N GLY A 356 -8.99 -1.63 -31.99
CA GLY A 356 -9.33 -2.16 -33.30
C GLY A 356 -8.46 -3.34 -33.76
N ARG A 357 -7.32 -3.63 -33.11
CA ARG A 357 -6.46 -4.77 -33.48
C ARG A 357 -7.04 -6.10 -33.03
N HIS A 358 -6.64 -7.18 -33.72
CA HIS A 358 -7.12 -8.54 -33.47
C HIS A 358 -5.96 -9.43 -33.03
N PHE A 359 -6.23 -10.38 -32.15
CA PHE A 359 -5.32 -11.46 -31.80
C PHE A 359 -6.09 -12.75 -31.54
N TRP A 360 -5.38 -13.87 -31.49
CA TRP A 360 -5.97 -15.19 -31.37
C TRP A 360 -5.44 -15.93 -30.15
N HIS A 361 -6.32 -16.63 -29.44
CA HIS A 361 -5.95 -17.46 -28.30
C HIS A 361 -6.57 -18.84 -28.45
N ARG A 362 -5.78 -19.90 -28.22
CA ARG A 362 -6.25 -21.27 -28.36
C ARG A 362 -6.47 -21.90 -26.99
N LEU A 363 -7.65 -22.49 -26.80
CA LEU A 363 -8.01 -23.29 -25.65
C LEU A 363 -8.03 -24.77 -26.04
N TYR A 364 -7.67 -25.63 -25.09
CA TYR A 364 -7.49 -27.07 -25.25
C TYR A 364 -8.43 -27.84 -24.32
N GLY A 365 -9.08 -28.86 -24.87
CA GLY A 365 -9.98 -29.78 -24.17
C GLY A 365 -9.44 -31.20 -24.18
N ASN A 366 -10.33 -32.18 -24.07
CA ASN A 366 -9.97 -33.59 -23.97
C ASN A 366 -9.09 -34.05 -25.15
N GLY A 367 -8.15 -34.97 -24.87
CA GLY A 367 -7.20 -35.46 -25.87
C GLY A 367 -5.97 -34.58 -26.10
N ASN A 368 -5.75 -33.56 -25.27
CA ASN A 368 -4.53 -32.75 -25.24
C ASN A 368 -3.73 -32.99 -23.95
N HIS A 369 -2.55 -32.38 -23.86
CA HIS A 369 -1.69 -32.46 -22.68
C HIS A 369 -2.39 -31.90 -21.43
N GLU A 370 -2.32 -32.60 -20.30
CA GLU A 370 -3.05 -32.28 -19.06
C GLU A 370 -2.82 -30.85 -18.58
N VAL A 371 -1.56 -30.37 -18.64
CA VAL A 371 -1.20 -28.99 -18.27
C VAL A 371 -1.93 -27.97 -19.15
N ALA A 372 -2.06 -28.23 -20.45
CA ALA A 372 -2.76 -27.32 -21.38
C ALA A 372 -4.26 -27.29 -21.11
N ILE A 373 -4.85 -28.44 -20.76
CA ILE A 373 -6.26 -28.55 -20.34
C ILE A 373 -6.47 -27.77 -19.05
N LYS A 374 -5.61 -27.94 -18.04
CA LYS A 374 -5.69 -27.24 -16.76
C LYS A 374 -5.62 -25.71 -16.94
N ILE A 375 -4.70 -25.23 -17.77
CA ILE A 375 -4.59 -23.80 -18.09
C ILE A 375 -5.84 -23.31 -18.84
N SER A 376 -6.33 -24.08 -19.82
CA SER A 376 -7.51 -23.71 -20.60
C SER A 376 -8.77 -23.63 -19.74
N ASN A 377 -8.98 -24.60 -18.84
CA ASN A 377 -10.08 -24.59 -17.87
C ASN A 377 -9.99 -23.40 -16.91
N SER A 378 -8.77 -23.05 -16.46
CA SER A 378 -8.56 -21.85 -15.64
C SER A 378 -8.98 -20.58 -16.39
N ILE A 379 -8.63 -20.45 -17.68
CA ILE A 379 -9.04 -19.31 -18.50
C ILE A 379 -10.56 -19.30 -18.72
N ILE A 380 -11.18 -20.44 -19.03
CA ILE A 380 -12.64 -20.55 -19.21
C ILE A 380 -13.37 -20.09 -17.95
N GLN A 381 -12.94 -20.53 -16.76
CA GLN A 381 -13.53 -20.10 -15.49
C GLN A 381 -13.38 -18.59 -15.27
N LYS A 382 -12.24 -18.01 -15.62
CA LYS A 382 -12.04 -16.55 -15.55
C LYS A 382 -12.94 -15.79 -16.54
N ILE A 383 -13.09 -16.29 -17.77
CA ILE A 383 -14.04 -15.71 -18.75
C ILE A 383 -15.46 -15.80 -18.19
N SER A 384 -15.87 -16.95 -17.69
CA SER A 384 -17.20 -17.17 -17.12
C SER A 384 -17.53 -16.16 -16.02
N ARG A 385 -16.59 -15.95 -15.09
CA ARG A 385 -16.73 -14.97 -14.00
C ARG A 385 -16.73 -13.53 -14.50
N ALA A 386 -15.76 -13.15 -15.34
CA ALA A 386 -15.63 -11.79 -15.86
C ALA A 386 -16.83 -11.37 -16.75
N THR A 387 -17.46 -12.33 -17.43
CA THR A 387 -18.65 -12.12 -18.27
C THR A 387 -19.96 -12.41 -17.56
N GLN A 388 -19.93 -12.86 -16.30
CA GLN A 388 -21.09 -13.32 -15.53
C GLN A 388 -21.94 -14.35 -16.31
N THR A 389 -21.29 -15.23 -17.06
CA THR A 389 -21.95 -16.21 -17.94
C THR A 389 -21.45 -17.61 -17.60
N PRO A 390 -22.28 -18.52 -17.08
CA PRO A 390 -21.86 -19.87 -16.69
C PRO A 390 -21.30 -20.68 -17.87
N MET A 391 -20.11 -21.25 -17.67
CA MET A 391 -19.41 -22.10 -18.65
C MET A 391 -18.92 -23.38 -17.95
N GLU A 392 -19.49 -24.52 -18.30
CA GLU A 392 -19.20 -25.81 -17.66
C GLU A 392 -18.18 -26.62 -18.49
N SER A 393 -18.14 -26.37 -19.80
CA SER A 393 -17.30 -27.09 -20.75
C SER A 393 -16.57 -26.16 -21.72
N LEU A 394 -15.59 -26.69 -22.44
CA LEU A 394 -14.88 -25.96 -23.51
C LEU A 394 -15.85 -25.43 -24.59
N LYS A 395 -16.94 -26.16 -24.88
CA LYS A 395 -17.92 -25.77 -25.91
C LYS A 395 -18.74 -24.55 -25.49
N ASP A 396 -18.92 -24.34 -24.19
CA ASP A 396 -19.68 -23.21 -23.66
C ASP A 396 -18.98 -21.87 -23.86
N ILE A 397 -17.70 -21.86 -24.24
CA ILE A 397 -16.93 -20.63 -24.44
C ILE A 397 -17.54 -19.72 -25.52
N ILE A 398 -18.27 -20.29 -26.47
CA ILE A 398 -19.03 -19.55 -27.50
C ILE A 398 -20.03 -18.57 -26.86
N LYS A 399 -20.55 -18.85 -25.65
CA LYS A 399 -21.44 -17.93 -24.91
C LYS A 399 -20.78 -16.60 -24.57
N ALA A 400 -19.44 -16.51 -24.62
CA ALA A 400 -18.72 -15.26 -24.43
C ALA A 400 -18.78 -14.33 -25.66
N GLU A 401 -19.33 -14.77 -26.80
CA GLU A 401 -19.39 -13.96 -28.02
C GLU A 401 -20.02 -12.59 -27.80
N GLY A 402 -19.35 -11.57 -28.31
CA GLY A 402 -19.76 -10.18 -28.18
C GLY A 402 -19.49 -9.56 -26.81
N LYS A 403 -19.18 -10.35 -25.76
CA LYS A 403 -18.84 -9.83 -24.43
C LYS A 403 -17.48 -9.16 -24.45
N THR A 404 -17.30 -8.17 -23.57
CA THR A 404 -16.06 -7.44 -23.42
C THR A 404 -15.55 -7.62 -21.99
N VAL A 405 -14.27 -7.92 -21.84
CA VAL A 405 -13.60 -8.10 -20.54
C VAL A 405 -12.30 -7.30 -20.53
N LYS A 406 -11.83 -6.94 -19.33
CA LYS A 406 -10.49 -6.39 -19.16
C LYS A 406 -9.50 -7.56 -19.11
N ALA A 407 -8.48 -7.54 -19.96
CA ALA A 407 -7.52 -8.63 -20.07
C ALA A 407 -6.09 -8.10 -20.24
N ARG A 408 -5.13 -8.87 -19.73
CA ARG A 408 -3.71 -8.70 -20.05
C ARG A 408 -3.42 -9.40 -21.37
N ILE A 409 -2.98 -8.65 -22.36
CA ILE A 409 -2.49 -9.16 -23.63
C ILE A 409 -1.00 -9.43 -23.46
N LYS A 410 -0.57 -10.67 -23.65
CA LYS A 410 0.84 -11.07 -23.52
C LYS A 410 1.46 -11.22 -24.90
N LEU A 411 2.64 -10.63 -25.09
CA LEU A 411 3.48 -10.92 -26.24
C LEU A 411 4.27 -12.21 -25.99
N LYS A 412 4.01 -13.24 -26.78
CA LYS A 412 4.89 -14.41 -26.85
C LYS A 412 5.97 -14.16 -27.91
N PRO A 413 7.27 -14.18 -27.54
CA PRO A 413 8.33 -14.11 -28.53
C PRO A 413 8.23 -15.32 -29.47
N GLY A 414 8.51 -15.08 -30.74
CA GLY A 414 8.59 -16.16 -31.72
C GLY A 414 9.76 -17.10 -31.39
N THR A 415 9.51 -18.41 -31.36
CA THR A 415 10.54 -19.43 -31.16
C THR A 415 10.45 -20.47 -32.26
N GLY A 416 11.57 -21.07 -32.66
CA GLY A 416 11.58 -22.17 -33.65
C GLY A 416 11.03 -21.81 -35.04
N GLY A 417 11.25 -20.56 -35.52
CA GLY A 417 10.80 -20.10 -36.83
C GLY A 417 9.36 -19.55 -36.88
N TYR A 418 8.61 -19.63 -35.78
CA TYR A 418 7.30 -19.00 -35.67
C TYR A 418 7.44 -17.50 -35.36
N LYS A 419 6.56 -16.68 -35.93
CA LYS A 419 6.51 -15.24 -35.65
C LYS A 419 6.03 -14.98 -34.22
N PRO A 420 6.40 -13.84 -33.60
CA PRO A 420 5.81 -13.44 -32.33
C PRO A 420 4.29 -13.31 -32.44
N GLN A 421 3.58 -13.64 -31.36
CA GLN A 421 2.12 -13.64 -31.36
C GLN A 421 1.57 -13.14 -30.02
N ASN A 422 0.38 -12.56 -30.06
CA ASN A 422 -0.33 -12.16 -28.86
C ASN A 422 -1.29 -13.25 -28.39
N GLU A 423 -1.38 -13.40 -27.08
CA GLU A 423 -2.34 -14.29 -26.44
C GLU A 423 -2.93 -13.63 -25.19
N ILE A 424 -4.03 -14.17 -24.68
CA ILE A 424 -4.50 -13.82 -23.34
C ILE A 424 -3.46 -14.28 -22.33
N GLY A 425 -2.87 -13.33 -21.61
CA GLY A 425 -2.00 -13.61 -20.46
C GLY A 425 -2.80 -13.81 -19.18
N ASP A 426 -3.76 -12.93 -18.92
CA ASP A 426 -4.68 -13.04 -17.78
C ASP A 426 -5.99 -12.28 -18.05
N ILE A 427 -7.05 -12.57 -17.28
CA ILE A 427 -8.34 -11.90 -17.34
C ILE A 427 -8.63 -11.28 -15.99
N HIS A 428 -8.98 -10.00 -16.00
CA HIS A 428 -9.21 -9.24 -14.80
C HIS A 428 -10.64 -9.48 -14.30
N LEU A 429 -10.80 -9.82 -13.02
CA LEU A 429 -12.09 -10.12 -12.38
C LEU A 429 -12.71 -8.88 -11.68
N PHE A 430 -12.49 -7.69 -12.25
CA PHE A 430 -12.80 -6.35 -11.74
C PHE A 430 -11.70 -5.69 -10.89
#